data_AF-A0A0D6IP60-F1
#
_entry.id   AF-A0A0D6IP60-F1
#
_cell.length_a   1.000
_cell.length_b   1.000
_cell.length_c   1.000
_cell.angle_alpha   90.00
_cell.angle_beta   90.00
_cell.angle_gamma   90.00
#
_symmetry.space_group_name_H-M   'P 1'
#
loop_
_entity.id
_entity.type
_entity.pdbx_description
1 polymer ?
#
loop_
_entity_poly.entity_id
_entity_poly.type
_entity_poly.pdbx_seq_one_letter_code
_entity_poly.pdbx_strand_id
1 'polypeptide(L)' 'MKIRHYEPYAPLRARAYPAIGDQLDAIMKFAAHLQSSGQALPEPVAQWVAQCQGVKQRYPKPASVDAGGGADLARNPT' A
#
# COMPACT_ATOMS: atom_id res chain seq x y z
N MET A 1 -35.08 -27.68 -0.20
CA MET A 1 -34.04 -27.04 -1.03
C MET A 1 -33.18 -26.18 -0.11
N LYS A 2 -31.87 -26.44 0.02
CA LYS A 2 -30.97 -25.62 0.85
C LYS A 2 -30.46 -24.46 -0.01
N ILE A 3 -30.96 -23.25 0.23
CA ILE A 3 -30.43 -22.04 -0.42
C ILE A 3 -29.02 -21.81 0.12
N ARG A 4 -28.01 -21.92 -0.75
CA ARG A 4 -26.63 -21.56 -0.41
C ARG A 4 -26.49 -20.06 -0.66
N HIS A 5 -26.35 -19.28 0.39
CA HIS A 5 -25.97 -17.88 0.27
C HIS A 5 -24.52 -17.81 -0.23
N TYR A 6 -24.33 -17.35 -1.46
CA TYR A 6 -23.03 -17.04 -2.02
C TYR A 6 -22.83 -15.53 -1.90
N GLU A 7 -21.98 -15.10 -0.97
CA GLU A 7 -21.56 -13.70 -0.93
C GLU A 7 -20.74 -13.38 -2.19
N PRO A 8 -21.03 -12.26 -2.88
CA PRO A 8 -20.20 -11.83 -4.00
C PRO A 8 -18.75 -11.63 -3.55
N TYR A 9 -17.79 -12.17 -4.31
CA TYR A 9 -16.36 -12.12 -3.94
C TYR A 9 -15.77 -10.69 -3.98
N ALA A 10 -16.31 -9.82 -4.83
CA ALA A 10 -15.81 -8.46 -5.01
C ALA A 10 -15.85 -7.61 -3.72
N PRO A 11 -16.98 -7.48 -3.00
CA PRO A 11 -17.01 -6.76 -1.72
C PRO A 11 -16.20 -7.44 -0.61
N LEU A 12 -15.99 -8.76 -0.67
CA LEU A 12 -15.11 -9.48 0.26
C LEU A 12 -13.63 -9.13 0.04
N ARG A 13 -13.20 -8.97 -1.21
CA ARG A 13 -11.83 -8.56 -1.51
C ARG A 13 -11.59 -7.08 -1.21
N ALA A 14 -12.53 -6.22 -1.58
CA ALA A 14 -12.40 -4.78 -1.35
C ALA A 14 -12.20 -4.43 0.14
N ARG A 15 -12.88 -5.14 1.04
CA ARG A 15 -12.72 -4.95 2.50
C ARG A 15 -11.43 -5.57 3.07
N ALA A 16 -10.82 -6.52 2.37
CA ALA A 16 -9.66 -7.28 2.84
C ALA A 16 -8.34 -6.74 2.29
N TYR A 17 -8.35 -6.06 1.14
CA TYR A 17 -7.14 -5.47 0.58
C TYR A 17 -6.63 -4.30 1.42
N PRO A 18 -5.30 -4.06 1.45
CA PRO A 18 -4.75 -2.87 2.09
C PRO A 18 -5.35 -1.58 1.52
N ALA A 19 -5.17 -0.46 2.21
CA ALA A 19 -5.56 0.82 1.65
C ALA A 19 -4.89 1.02 0.28
N ILE A 20 -5.61 1.61 -0.68
CA ILE A 20 -5.08 1.78 -2.04
C ILE A 20 -3.76 2.55 -2.07
N GLY A 21 -3.57 3.51 -1.16
CA GLY A 21 -2.32 4.24 -0.99
C GLY A 21 -1.15 3.34 -0.63
N ASP A 22 -1.35 2.36 0.27
CA ASP A 22 -0.31 1.42 0.66
C ASP A 22 0.05 0.46 -0.47
N GLN A 23 -0.95 0.03 -1.24
CA GLN A 23 -0.73 -0.82 -2.42
C GLN A 23 0.10 -0.08 -3.48
N LEU A 24 -0.25 1.18 -3.78
CA LEU A 24 0.49 2.02 -4.71
C LEU A 24 1.90 2.33 -4.20
N ASP A 25 2.07 2.56 -2.90
CA ASP A 25 3.38 2.77 -2.29
C ASP A 25 4.26 1.52 -2.39
N ALA A 26 3.69 0.33 -2.21
CA ALA A 26 4.40 -0.94 -2.42
C ALA A 26 4.88 -1.11 -3.86
N ILE A 27 4.04 -0.76 -4.85
CA ILE A 27 4.41 -0.79 -6.27
C ILE A 27 5.54 0.20 -6.56
N MET A 28 5.47 1.42 -6.02
CA MET A 28 6.52 2.43 -6.19
C MET A 28 7.85 1.95 -5.59
N LYS A 29 7.83 1.38 -4.37
CA LYS A 29 9.01 0.80 -3.72
C LYS A 29 9.60 -0.36 -4.52
N PHE A 30 8.75 -1.22 -5.10
CA PHE A 30 9.19 -2.30 -5.97
C PHE A 30 9.88 -1.78 -7.23
N ALA A 31 9.29 -0.79 -7.91
CA ALA A 31 9.92 -0.14 -9.05
C ALA A 31 11.27 0.51 -8.68
N ALA A 32 11.32 1.24 -7.56
CA ALA A 32 12.57 1.82 -7.06
C ALA A 32 13.64 0.75 -6.79
N HIS A 33 13.25 -0.40 -6.23
CA HIS A 33 14.15 -1.52 -6.01
C HIS A 33 14.73 -2.05 -7.33
N LEU A 34 13.89 -2.30 -8.35
CA LEU A 34 14.32 -2.74 -9.67
C LEU A 34 15.31 -1.75 -10.32
N GLN A 35 15.02 -0.45 -10.23
CA GLN A 35 15.93 0.57 -10.74
C GLN A 35 17.28 0.54 -10.01
N SER A 36 17.26 0.41 -8.68
CA SER A 36 18.49 0.31 -7.87
C SER A 36 19.29 -0.96 -8.12
N SER A 37 18.65 -2.03 -8.60
CA SER A 37 19.32 -3.27 -9.00
C SER A 37 19.85 -3.22 -10.44
N GLY A 38 19.80 -2.07 -11.11
CA GLY A 38 20.32 -1.88 -12.47
C GLY A 38 19.35 -2.29 -13.58
N GLN A 39 18.09 -2.62 -13.25
CA GLN A 39 17.09 -2.93 -14.27
C GLN A 39 16.64 -1.66 -14.97
N ALA A 40 16.67 -1.65 -16.30
CA ALA A 40 16.09 -0.58 -17.09
C ALA A 40 14.55 -0.61 -16.94
N LEU A 41 13.98 0.51 -16.46
CA LEU A 41 12.54 0.70 -16.40
C LEU A 41 12.07 1.57 -17.58
N PRO A 42 10.80 1.42 -18.03
CA PRO A 42 10.23 2.36 -18.96
C PRO A 42 10.29 3.79 -18.43
N GLU A 43 10.57 4.76 -19.31
CA GLU A 43 10.72 6.18 -18.94
C GLU A 43 9.56 6.71 -18.07
N PRO A 44 8.27 6.45 -18.38
CA PRO A 44 7.18 6.94 -17.54
C PRO A 44 7.23 6.39 -16.10
N VAL A 45 7.72 5.17 -15.91
CA VAL A 45 7.85 4.54 -14.59
C VAL A 45 9.00 5.16 -13.82
N ALA A 46 10.15 5.37 -14.47
CA ALA A 46 11.31 6.02 -13.86
C ALA A 46 10.97 7.45 -13.42
N GLN A 47 10.27 8.22 -14.26
CA GLN A 47 9.80 9.57 -13.92
C GLN A 47 8.83 9.55 -12.74
N TRP A 48 7.88 8.61 -12.73
CA TRP A 48 6.93 8.46 -11.63
C TRP A 48 7.64 8.15 -10.30
N VAL A 49 8.61 7.23 -10.30
CA VAL A 49 9.43 6.93 -9.11
C VAL A 49 10.18 8.17 -8.64
N ALA A 50 10.83 8.90 -9.55
CA ALA A 50 11.57 10.12 -9.22
C ALA A 50 10.65 11.20 -8.60
N GLN A 51 9.45 11.39 -9.15
CA GLN A 51 8.46 12.32 -8.60
C GLN A 51 8.03 11.91 -7.18
N CYS A 52 7.68 10.65 -6.97
CA CYS A 52 7.30 10.14 -5.66
C CYS A 52 8.42 10.31 -4.62
N GLN A 53 9.66 10.00 -4.99
CA GLN A 53 10.83 10.19 -4.13
C GLN A 53 11.06 11.67 -3.81
N GLY A 54 10.93 12.56 -4.80
CA GLY A 54 11.03 14.01 -4.60
C GLY A 54 9.99 14.55 -3.61
N VAL A 55 8.75 14.06 -3.67
CA VAL A 55 7.71 14.39 -2.67
C VAL A 55 8.12 13.92 -1.27
N LYS A 56 8.60 12.69 -1.13
CA LYS A 56 9.03 12.12 0.16
C LYS A 56 10.25 12.83 0.76
N GLN A 57 11.16 13.32 -0.09
CA GLN A 57 12.30 14.12 0.34
C GLN A 57 11.86 15.51 0.80
N ARG A 58 10.89 16.13 0.10
CA ARG A 58 10.34 17.45 0.46
C ARG A 58 9.52 17.40 1.75
N TYR A 59 8.82 16.30 1.99
CA TYR A 59 7.96 16.10 3.16
C TYR A 59 8.37 14.81 3.90
N PRO A 60 9.49 14.84 4.65
CA PRO A 60 10.00 13.65 5.32
C PRO A 60 9.03 13.17 6.40
N LYS A 61 8.94 11.85 6.57
CA LYS A 61 8.14 11.24 7.63
C LYS A 61 8.78 11.53 9.00
N PRO A 62 8.03 12.04 10.00
CA PRO A 62 8.58 12.27 11.32
C PRO A 62 9.04 10.95 11.97
N ALA A 63 10.22 10.97 12.61
CA ALA A 63 10.90 9.79 13.13
C ALA A 63 10.14 9.06 14.27
N SER A 64 9.06 9.65 14.81
CA SER A 64 8.40 9.21 16.03
C SER A 64 7.06 8.47 15.84
N VAL A 65 6.64 8.15 14.60
CA VAL A 65 5.28 7.61 14.34
C VAL A 65 5.27 6.12 13.97
N ASP A 66 6.43 5.44 13.91
CA ASP A 66 6.53 4.05 13.45
C ASP A 66 6.74 2.99 14.55
N ALA A 67 6.71 3.39 15.83
CA ALA A 67 6.74 2.46 16.97
C ALA A 67 5.35 2.38 17.63
N GLY A 68 4.39 1.71 16.98
CA GLY A 68 3.13 1.30 17.64
C GLY A 68 1.86 1.64 16.88
N GLY A 69 1.60 0.92 15.79
CA GLY A 69 0.34 1.02 15.03
C GLY A 69 -0.19 -0.34 14.61
N GLY A 70 -0.05 -1.35 15.46
CA GLY A 70 -0.48 -2.71 15.19
C GLY A 70 -0.88 -3.41 16.49
N ALA A 71 -2.07 -3.08 17.00
CA ALA A 71 -2.94 -3.88 17.88
C ALA A 71 -3.75 -2.96 18.80
N ASP A 72 -4.83 -2.35 18.31
CA ASP A 72 -6.00 -2.15 19.19
C ASP A 72 -7.29 -1.98 18.37
N LEU A 73 -7.77 -3.09 17.80
CA LEU A 73 -9.17 -3.20 17.39
C LEU A 73 -9.78 -4.47 18.00
N ALA A 74 -9.66 -4.59 19.33
CA ALA A 74 -10.36 -5.62 20.10
C ALA A 74 -10.73 -5.11 21.49
N ARG A 75 -11.42 -3.97 21.58
CA ARG A 75 -12.23 -3.64 22.76
C ARG A 75 -13.52 -2.97 22.32
N ASN A 76 -14.58 -3.77 22.24
CA ASN A 76 -15.94 -3.29 22.22
C ASN A 76 -16.49 -3.43 23.65
N PRO A 77 -16.92 -2.35 24.30
CA PRO A 77 -17.92 -2.44 25.35
C PRO A 77 -19.08 -1.47 25.08
N THR A 78 -20.25 -2.02 24.79
CA THR A 78 -21.46 -1.99 25.64
C THR A 78 -22.58 -2.72 24.93
#